data_AF-A0A2V1P385-F1
#
_entry.id   AF-A0A2V1P385-F1
#
_cell.length_a   1.000
_cell.length_b   1.000
_cell.length_c   1.000
_cell.angle_alpha   90.00
_cell.angle_beta   90.00
_cell.angle_gamma   90.00
#
_symmetry.space_group_name_H-M   'P 1'
#
loop_
_entity.id
_entity.type
_entity.pdbx_description
1 polymer ?
#
loop_
_entity_poly.entity_id
_entity_poly.type
_entity_poly.pdbx_seq_one_letter_code
_entity_poly.pdbx_strand_id
1 'polypeptide(L)'
;MWDDFWTLISNVRTGGDASSLDQVTALGDCPEAAVALLFRKPKREIAEVLELEAEAPFWWPAIPMKAWKTGISHAKQYFSYIMREHKTFNESQIKDLIGQTIARQAGQVVLLRPELKAHIGVALAELEMLPIALNETDAPVPLAVPDPVKKLEAAAQEAARRFDTLPFGTGSIRAGHSVIAPQLSEQVRPLLDAPVKVAEAVCGLEPKPSMNEFLQLFALRAVDPVWFDEALPAAIMMTMETQS
;
A
#
# COMPACT_ATOMS: atom_id res chain seq x y z
N MET A 1 -20.35 0.56 -15.79
CA MET A 1 -20.52 1.38 -14.57
C MET A 1 -19.18 1.82 -13.97
N TRP A 2 -18.30 0.91 -13.50
CA TRP A 2 -16.99 1.31 -12.96
C TRP A 2 -15.98 1.80 -14.00
N ASP A 3 -16.01 1.26 -15.22
CA ASP A 3 -15.17 1.79 -16.31
C ASP A 3 -15.66 3.16 -16.77
N ASP A 4 -16.97 3.39 -16.82
CA ASP A 4 -17.56 4.71 -17.12
C ASP A 4 -17.18 5.76 -16.06
N PHE A 5 -17.15 5.34 -14.78
CA PHE A 5 -16.69 6.16 -13.66
C PHE A 5 -15.22 6.53 -13.78
N TRP A 6 -14.36 5.57 -14.14
CA TRP A 6 -12.95 5.86 -14.39
C TRP A 6 -12.75 6.75 -15.61
N THR A 7 -13.48 6.50 -16.71
CA THR A 7 -13.45 7.35 -17.90
C THR A 7 -13.86 8.79 -17.56
N LEU A 8 -14.85 9.00 -16.68
CA LEU A 8 -15.20 10.31 -16.17
C LEU A 8 -14.03 10.97 -15.41
N ILE A 9 -13.40 10.25 -14.47
CA ILE A 9 -12.25 10.76 -13.69
C ILE A 9 -11.09 11.12 -14.63
N SER A 10 -10.70 10.22 -15.54
CA SER A 10 -9.59 10.46 -16.49
C SER A 10 -9.87 11.65 -17.42
N ASN A 11 -11.11 11.79 -17.90
CA ASN A 11 -11.50 12.90 -18.77
C ASN A 11 -11.48 14.24 -18.02
N VAL A 12 -11.92 14.27 -16.76
CA VAL A 12 -11.90 15.50 -15.96
C VAL A 12 -10.47 15.89 -15.57
N ARG A 13 -9.60 14.91 -15.24
CA ARG A 13 -8.16 15.17 -15.04
C ARG A 13 -7.49 15.79 -16.27
N THR A 14 -7.90 15.34 -17.46
CA THR A 14 -7.38 15.90 -18.72
C THR A 14 -7.85 17.35 -18.92
N GLY A 15 -9.02 17.71 -18.38
CA GLY A 15 -9.62 19.04 -18.49
C GLY A 15 -9.32 20.00 -17.33
N GLY A 16 -8.74 19.55 -16.22
CA GLY A 16 -8.48 20.36 -15.03
C GLY A 16 -8.40 19.55 -13.73
N ASP A 17 -8.83 20.15 -12.63
CA ASP A 17 -8.72 19.60 -11.27
C ASP A 17 -9.83 18.57 -10.97
N ALA A 18 -9.43 17.29 -10.84
CA ALA A 18 -10.35 16.20 -10.54
C ALA A 18 -10.77 16.13 -9.06
N SER A 19 -10.16 16.92 -8.17
CA SER A 19 -10.60 17.07 -6.78
C SER A 19 -12.01 17.65 -6.67
N SER A 20 -12.48 18.33 -7.73
CA SER A 20 -13.84 18.87 -7.86
C SER A 20 -14.92 17.81 -8.11
N LEU A 21 -14.54 16.54 -8.32
CA LEU A 21 -15.47 15.43 -8.49
C LEU A 21 -15.73 14.73 -7.15
N ASP A 22 -16.99 14.68 -6.74
CA ASP A 22 -17.48 13.86 -5.59
C ASP A 22 -17.00 12.40 -5.68
N GLN A 23 -16.76 11.93 -6.90
CA GLN A 23 -16.26 10.60 -7.23
C GLN A 23 -14.85 10.31 -6.69
N VAL A 24 -13.94 11.29 -6.67
CA VAL A 24 -12.58 11.11 -6.12
C VAL A 24 -12.63 11.10 -4.59
N THR A 25 -13.45 11.97 -3.99
CA THR A 25 -13.73 11.94 -2.54
C THR A 25 -14.37 10.62 -2.11
N ALA A 26 -15.31 10.09 -2.89
CA ALA A 26 -15.98 8.81 -2.62
C ALA A 26 -15.03 7.59 -2.67
N LEU A 27 -13.93 7.65 -3.44
CA LEU A 27 -12.91 6.61 -3.40
C LEU A 27 -12.16 6.60 -2.05
N GLY A 28 -12.02 7.76 -1.41
CA GLY A 28 -11.49 7.85 -0.04
C GLY A 28 -12.33 7.11 1.00
N ASP A 29 -13.65 7.03 0.77
CA ASP A 29 -14.61 6.32 1.64
C ASP A 29 -14.78 4.82 1.28
N CYS A 30 -14.27 4.39 0.12
CA CYS A 30 -14.31 2.99 -0.33
C CYS A 30 -12.93 2.54 -0.85
N PRO A 31 -11.94 2.36 0.04
CA PRO A 31 -10.58 2.04 -0.34
C PRO A 31 -10.44 0.70 -1.08
N GLU A 32 -11.32 -0.28 -0.83
CA GLU A 32 -11.35 -1.55 -1.56
C GLU A 32 -11.68 -1.37 -3.04
N ALA A 33 -12.50 -0.38 -3.40
CA ALA A 33 -12.79 -0.07 -4.80
C ALA A 33 -11.57 0.55 -5.49
N ALA A 34 -10.83 1.42 -4.79
CA ALA A 34 -9.58 1.97 -5.30
C ALA A 34 -8.53 0.89 -5.56
N VAL A 35 -8.37 -0.06 -4.63
CA VAL A 35 -7.50 -1.22 -4.83
C VAL A 35 -7.99 -2.09 -5.99
N ALA A 36 -9.30 -2.34 -6.10
CA ALA A 36 -9.84 -3.11 -7.22
C ALA A 36 -9.57 -2.42 -8.57
N LEU A 37 -9.67 -1.09 -8.65
CA LEU A 37 -9.32 -0.32 -9.84
C LEU A 37 -7.83 -0.48 -10.17
N LEU A 38 -6.95 -0.35 -9.18
CA LEU A 38 -5.51 -0.50 -9.35
C LEU A 38 -5.14 -1.83 -10.01
N PHE A 39 -5.80 -2.93 -9.63
CA PHE A 39 -5.53 -4.26 -10.18
C PHE A 39 -6.30 -4.60 -11.47
N ARG A 40 -7.28 -3.78 -11.87
CA ARG A 40 -8.09 -4.01 -13.08
C ARG A 40 -7.61 -3.21 -14.28
N LYS A 41 -6.90 -2.10 -14.06
CA LYS A 41 -6.48 -1.20 -15.13
C LYS A 41 -5.25 -1.71 -15.89
N PRO A 42 -5.12 -1.36 -17.19
CA PRO A 42 -3.94 -1.73 -17.97
C PRO A 42 -2.69 -1.02 -17.44
N LYS A 43 -1.51 -1.61 -17.67
CA LYS A 43 -0.20 -1.10 -17.21
C LYS A 43 -0.03 0.43 -17.34
N ARG A 44 -0.43 0.98 -18.49
CA ARG A 44 -0.29 2.42 -18.81
C ARG A 44 -1.11 3.34 -17.87
N GLU A 45 -2.18 2.84 -17.27
CA GLU A 45 -3.11 3.61 -16.44
C GLU A 45 -2.85 3.41 -14.93
N ILE A 46 -1.99 2.45 -14.53
CA ILE A 46 -1.69 2.19 -13.11
C ILE A 46 -1.04 3.41 -12.46
N ALA A 47 -0.11 4.05 -13.16
CA ALA A 47 0.50 5.30 -12.68
C ALA A 47 -0.58 6.36 -12.45
N GLU A 48 -1.51 6.55 -13.38
CA GLU A 48 -2.61 7.50 -13.23
C GLU A 48 -3.50 7.18 -12.02
N VAL A 49 -3.81 5.89 -11.77
CA VAL A 49 -4.56 5.48 -10.57
C VAL A 49 -3.79 5.81 -9.29
N LEU A 50 -2.49 5.58 -9.25
CA LEU A 50 -1.66 5.88 -8.08
C LEU A 50 -1.56 7.39 -7.83
N GLU A 51 -1.51 8.19 -8.90
CA GLU A 51 -1.53 9.66 -8.86
C GLU A 51 -2.86 10.24 -8.34
N LEU A 52 -3.91 9.44 -8.11
CA LEU A 52 -5.07 9.90 -7.34
C LEU A 52 -4.69 10.34 -5.92
N GLU A 53 -3.55 9.88 -5.40
CA GLU A 53 -2.99 10.35 -4.13
C GLU A 53 -2.53 11.82 -4.18
N ALA A 54 -2.39 12.44 -5.35
CA ALA A 54 -2.05 13.87 -5.46
C ALA A 54 -3.03 14.76 -4.68
N GLU A 55 -4.29 14.31 -4.55
CA GLU A 55 -5.34 15.01 -3.81
C GLU A 55 -5.34 14.70 -2.30
N ALA A 56 -4.67 13.61 -1.89
CA ALA A 56 -4.55 13.18 -0.50
C ALA A 56 -3.20 12.46 -0.28
N PRO A 57 -2.10 13.20 -0.08
CA PRO A 57 -0.78 12.61 0.14
C PRO A 57 -0.82 11.62 1.31
N PHE A 58 -0.10 10.51 1.20
CA PHE A 58 -0.02 9.46 2.24
C PHE A 58 -1.25 8.52 2.33
N TRP A 59 -2.18 8.59 1.39
CA TRP A 59 -3.40 7.76 1.41
C TRP A 59 -3.14 6.28 1.15
N TRP A 60 -2.37 5.88 0.11
CA TRP A 60 -2.18 4.47 -0.23
C TRP A 60 -1.55 3.64 0.90
N PRO A 61 -0.47 4.11 1.56
CA PRO A 61 0.13 3.40 2.69
C PRO A 61 -0.80 3.22 3.88
N ALA A 62 -1.77 4.12 4.05
CA ALA A 62 -2.72 4.14 5.16
C ALA A 62 -4.01 3.33 4.89
N ILE A 63 -4.17 2.73 3.71
CA ILE A 63 -5.31 1.87 3.40
C ILE A 63 -5.26 0.59 4.27
N PRO A 64 -6.35 0.23 4.98
CA PRO A 64 -6.38 -0.97 5.80
C PRO A 64 -6.10 -2.26 5.02
N MET A 65 -5.41 -3.22 5.63
CA MET A 65 -5.06 -4.52 5.03
C MET A 65 -6.29 -5.28 4.51
N LYS A 66 -7.41 -5.20 5.23
CA LYS A 66 -8.69 -5.78 4.81
C LYS A 66 -9.19 -5.22 3.47
N ALA A 67 -8.98 -3.93 3.21
CA ALA A 67 -9.40 -3.29 1.96
C ALA A 67 -8.51 -3.76 0.79
N TRP A 68 -7.20 -3.94 1.02
CA TRP A 68 -6.30 -4.54 0.02
C TRP A 68 -6.74 -5.94 -0.40
N LYS A 69 -7.01 -6.82 0.58
CA LYS A 69 -7.56 -8.15 0.32
C LYS A 69 -8.88 -8.10 -0.45
N THR A 70 -9.80 -7.26 -0.01
CA THR A 70 -11.13 -7.15 -0.62
C THR A 70 -11.05 -6.65 -2.06
N GLY A 71 -10.26 -5.61 -2.32
CA GLY A 71 -10.06 -5.06 -3.66
C GLY A 71 -9.40 -6.04 -4.63
N ILE A 72 -8.35 -6.74 -4.20
CA ILE A 72 -7.70 -7.77 -5.02
C ILE A 72 -8.66 -8.95 -5.29
N SER A 73 -9.47 -9.34 -4.31
CA SER A 73 -10.52 -10.36 -4.50
C SER A 73 -11.53 -9.93 -5.57
N HIS A 74 -11.96 -8.66 -5.57
CA HIS A 74 -12.85 -8.14 -6.61
C HIS A 74 -12.19 -8.13 -8.00
N ALA A 75 -10.90 -7.76 -8.09
CA ALA A 75 -10.16 -7.85 -9.35
C ALA A 75 -10.07 -9.31 -9.86
N LYS A 76 -9.80 -10.27 -8.97
CA LYS A 76 -9.81 -11.72 -9.27
C LYS A 76 -11.16 -12.17 -9.81
N GLN A 77 -12.26 -11.77 -9.17
CA GLN A 77 -13.63 -12.08 -9.61
C GLN A 77 -13.94 -11.49 -10.99
N TYR A 78 -13.53 -10.25 -11.23
CA TYR A 78 -13.70 -9.57 -12.52
C TYR A 78 -13.00 -10.32 -13.67
N PHE A 79 -11.72 -10.68 -13.50
CA PHE A 79 -10.99 -11.44 -14.53
C PHE A 79 -11.58 -12.84 -14.73
N SER A 80 -12.02 -13.48 -13.65
CA SER A 80 -12.71 -14.78 -13.73
C SER A 80 -14.00 -14.70 -14.56
N TYR A 81 -14.81 -13.67 -14.34
CA TYR A 81 -16.02 -13.43 -15.11
C TYR A 81 -15.70 -13.26 -16.60
N ILE A 82 -14.79 -12.34 -16.94
CA ILE A 82 -14.43 -12.06 -18.35
C ILE A 82 -13.88 -13.31 -19.05
N MET A 83 -12.95 -14.04 -18.41
CA MET A 83 -12.34 -15.22 -19.04
C MET A 83 -13.35 -16.35 -19.28
N ARG A 84 -14.35 -16.51 -18.40
CA ARG A 84 -15.44 -17.47 -18.59
C ARG A 84 -16.38 -17.10 -19.72
N GLU A 85 -16.71 -15.80 -19.86
CA GLU A 85 -17.56 -15.30 -20.95
C GLU A 85 -16.96 -15.61 -22.33
N HIS A 86 -15.64 -15.57 -22.46
CA HIS A 86 -14.95 -15.91 -23.72
C HIS A 86 -14.95 -17.41 -24.07
N LYS A 87 -15.37 -18.31 -23.17
CA LYS A 87 -15.48 -19.78 -23.36
C LYS A 87 -14.26 -20.46 -24.00
N THR A 88 -13.09 -19.83 -23.92
CA THR A 88 -11.85 -20.26 -24.60
C THR A 88 -10.94 -21.09 -23.69
N PHE A 89 -11.13 -20.97 -22.37
CA PHE A 89 -10.26 -21.56 -21.36
C PHE A 89 -11.04 -22.48 -20.43
N ASN A 90 -10.39 -23.54 -19.95
CA ASN A 90 -10.91 -24.35 -18.85
C ASN A 90 -10.61 -23.71 -17.48
N GLU A 91 -11.25 -24.18 -16.41
CA GLU A 91 -11.11 -23.59 -15.06
C GLU A 91 -9.67 -23.57 -14.54
N SER A 92 -8.84 -24.57 -14.87
CA SER A 92 -7.42 -24.57 -14.47
C SER A 92 -6.65 -23.46 -15.17
N GLN A 93 -6.82 -23.32 -16.49
CA GLN A 93 -6.19 -22.27 -17.29
C GLN A 93 -6.63 -20.89 -16.83
N ILE A 94 -7.92 -20.71 -16.50
CA ILE A 94 -8.45 -19.45 -15.96
C ILE A 94 -7.76 -19.12 -14.64
N LYS A 95 -7.63 -20.09 -13.72
CA LYS A 95 -6.94 -19.88 -12.44
C LYS A 95 -5.49 -19.43 -12.64
N ASP A 96 -4.74 -20.09 -13.52
CA ASP A 96 -3.34 -19.77 -13.78
C ASP A 96 -3.19 -18.38 -14.43
N LEU A 97 -4.03 -18.06 -15.42
CA LEU A 97 -4.02 -16.75 -16.09
C LEU A 97 -4.37 -15.62 -15.13
N ILE A 98 -5.34 -15.81 -14.24
CA ILE A 98 -5.67 -14.81 -13.21
C ILE A 98 -4.49 -14.62 -12.26
N GLY A 99 -3.86 -15.71 -11.82
CA GLY A 99 -2.66 -15.64 -10.98
C GLY A 99 -1.55 -14.81 -11.61
N GLN A 100 -1.25 -15.07 -12.88
CA GLN A 100 -0.25 -14.30 -13.63
C GLN A 100 -0.66 -12.84 -13.82
N THR A 101 -1.91 -12.55 -14.17
CA THR A 101 -2.41 -11.18 -14.35
C THR A 101 -2.26 -10.38 -13.05
N ILE A 102 -2.72 -10.94 -11.93
CA ILE A 102 -2.62 -10.27 -10.62
C ILE A 102 -1.15 -10.08 -10.22
N ALA A 103 -0.27 -11.06 -10.46
CA ALA A 103 1.15 -10.93 -10.14
C ALA A 103 1.86 -9.86 -11.01
N ARG A 104 1.49 -9.72 -12.29
CA ARG A 104 1.98 -8.63 -13.16
C ARG A 104 1.50 -7.27 -12.65
N GLN A 105 0.23 -7.16 -12.29
CA GLN A 105 -0.35 -5.94 -11.73
C GLN A 105 0.37 -5.55 -10.43
N ALA A 106 0.56 -6.50 -9.52
CA ALA A 106 1.36 -6.31 -8.30
C ALA A 106 2.77 -5.80 -8.62
N GLY A 107 3.43 -6.35 -9.64
CA GLY A 107 4.76 -5.90 -10.06
C GLY A 107 4.79 -4.47 -10.58
N GLN A 108 3.77 -4.03 -11.30
CA GLN A 108 3.67 -2.63 -11.72
C GLN A 108 3.45 -1.69 -10.53
N VAL A 109 2.59 -2.08 -9.58
CA VAL A 109 2.35 -1.28 -8.38
C VAL A 109 3.61 -1.17 -7.55
N VAL A 110 4.30 -2.27 -7.26
CA VAL A 110 5.52 -2.28 -6.44
C VAL A 110 6.68 -1.57 -7.13
N LEU A 111 6.76 -1.60 -8.45
CA LEU A 111 7.76 -0.85 -9.21
C LEU A 111 7.60 0.67 -9.00
N LEU A 112 6.35 1.15 -8.97
CA LEU A 112 6.04 2.57 -8.81
C LEU A 112 6.02 2.98 -7.33
N ARG A 113 5.59 2.08 -6.45
CA ARG A 113 5.28 2.32 -5.03
C ARG A 113 5.77 1.15 -4.17
N PRO A 114 7.10 1.06 -3.93
CA PRO A 114 7.70 -0.06 -3.24
C PRO A 114 7.23 -0.22 -1.78
N GLU A 115 6.73 0.85 -1.16
CA GLU A 115 6.20 0.83 0.20
C GLU A 115 4.92 0.00 0.34
N LEU A 116 4.20 -0.23 -0.76
CA LEU A 116 2.96 -1.03 -0.80
C LEU A 116 3.21 -2.54 -0.90
N LYS A 117 4.48 -2.95 -0.96
CA LYS A 117 4.91 -4.33 -1.15
C LYS A 117 4.28 -5.29 -0.15
N ALA A 118 4.29 -4.96 1.14
CA ALA A 118 3.74 -5.84 2.17
C ALA A 118 2.21 -5.87 2.14
N HIS A 119 1.54 -4.75 1.85
CA HIS A 119 0.08 -4.73 1.70
C HIS A 119 -0.39 -5.74 0.65
N ILE A 120 0.29 -5.74 -0.50
CA ILE A 120 -0.02 -6.66 -1.60
C ILE A 120 0.39 -8.09 -1.23
N GLY A 121 1.59 -8.29 -0.70
CA GLY A 121 2.11 -9.61 -0.35
C GLY A 121 1.22 -10.37 0.63
N VAL A 122 0.83 -9.70 1.73
CA VAL A 122 -0.07 -10.27 2.74
C VAL A 122 -1.47 -10.51 2.16
N ALA A 123 -2.03 -9.56 1.41
CA ALA A 123 -3.34 -9.73 0.79
C ALA A 123 -3.39 -10.91 -0.19
N LEU A 124 -2.32 -11.13 -0.97
CA LEU A 124 -2.22 -12.30 -1.85
C LEU A 124 -2.13 -13.61 -1.07
N ALA A 125 -1.32 -13.65 0.00
CA ALA A 125 -1.22 -14.83 0.86
C ALA A 125 -2.57 -15.20 1.48
N GLU A 126 -3.31 -14.20 1.98
CA GLU A 126 -4.65 -14.38 2.55
C GLU A 126 -5.73 -14.78 1.53
N LEU A 127 -5.46 -14.60 0.23
CA LEU A 127 -6.32 -15.04 -0.88
C LEU A 127 -5.87 -16.38 -1.46
N GLU A 128 -4.96 -17.08 -0.78
CA GLU A 128 -4.37 -18.36 -1.21
C GLU A 128 -3.67 -18.26 -2.58
N MET A 129 -3.12 -17.08 -2.88
CA MET A 129 -2.31 -16.82 -4.07
C MET A 129 -0.83 -16.78 -3.68
N LEU A 130 0.05 -17.07 -4.64
CA LEU A 130 1.49 -16.93 -4.41
C LEU A 130 1.81 -15.45 -4.12
N PRO A 131 2.48 -15.12 -3.00
CA PRO A 131 2.82 -13.74 -2.62
C PRO A 131 4.05 -13.25 -3.42
N ILE A 132 3.90 -13.22 -4.75
CA ILE A 132 4.91 -12.79 -5.70
C ILE A 132 4.34 -11.72 -6.62
N ALA A 133 5.21 -10.81 -7.04
CA ALA A 133 5.01 -9.94 -8.18
C ALA A 133 5.80 -10.47 -9.38
N LEU A 134 5.44 -10.04 -10.59
CA LEU A 134 6.24 -10.26 -11.80
C LEU A 134 6.83 -8.93 -12.27
N ASN A 135 8.14 -8.87 -12.47
CA ASN A 135 8.80 -7.67 -13.00
C ASN A 135 8.54 -7.51 -14.52
N GLU A 136 9.17 -6.52 -15.15
CA GLU A 136 8.99 -6.27 -16.59
C GLU A 136 9.44 -7.41 -17.51
N THR A 137 10.28 -8.32 -17.01
CA THR A 137 10.76 -9.50 -17.74
C THR A 137 10.01 -10.77 -17.33
N ASP A 138 8.85 -10.65 -16.68
CA ASP A 138 8.06 -11.76 -16.11
C ASP A 138 8.84 -12.63 -15.10
N ALA A 139 9.91 -12.09 -14.50
CA ALA A 139 10.64 -12.78 -13.44
C ALA A 139 9.96 -12.56 -12.07
N PRO A 140 9.88 -13.60 -11.22
CA PRO A 140 9.22 -13.51 -9.93
C PRO A 140 10.02 -12.65 -8.94
N VAL A 141 9.32 -11.73 -8.29
CA VAL A 141 9.82 -10.88 -7.21
C VAL A 141 9.06 -11.22 -5.93
N PRO A 142 9.73 -11.76 -4.89
CA PRO A 142 9.08 -12.08 -3.62
C PRO A 142 8.51 -10.82 -2.94
N LEU A 143 7.24 -10.88 -2.54
CA LEU A 143 6.59 -9.79 -1.80
C LEU A 143 6.78 -9.90 -0.29
N ALA A 144 7.23 -11.06 0.20
CA ALA A 144 7.62 -11.23 1.59
C ALA A 144 8.84 -10.37 1.96
N VAL A 145 8.89 -9.96 3.24
CA VAL A 145 10.04 -9.28 3.83
C VAL A 145 10.71 -10.24 4.82
N PRO A 146 11.85 -10.87 4.47
CA PRO A 146 12.55 -11.74 5.41
C PRO A 146 13.17 -10.92 6.54
N ASP A 147 13.18 -11.50 7.75
CA ASP A 147 13.72 -10.94 8.99
C ASP A 147 13.27 -9.48 9.24
N PRO A 148 11.95 -9.22 9.35
CA PRO A 148 11.42 -7.85 9.37
C PRO A 148 11.98 -7.01 10.51
N VAL A 149 12.11 -7.58 11.72
CA VAL A 149 12.68 -6.90 12.90
C VAL A 149 14.12 -6.44 12.63
N LYS A 150 14.97 -7.34 12.13
CA LYS A 150 16.38 -7.04 11.87
C LYS A 150 16.54 -5.95 10.80
N LYS A 151 15.69 -5.98 9.76
CA LYS A 151 15.69 -4.94 8.72
C LYS A 151 15.26 -3.59 9.27
N LEU A 152 14.20 -3.55 10.09
CA LEU A 152 13.74 -2.33 10.75
C LEU A 152 14.81 -1.75 11.64
N GLU A 153 15.46 -2.56 12.48
CA GLU A 153 16.52 -2.09 13.37
C GLU A 153 17.72 -1.51 12.61
N ALA A 154 18.15 -2.17 11.53
CA ALA A 154 19.26 -1.70 10.71
C ALA A 154 18.92 -0.37 10.02
N ALA A 155 17.73 -0.26 9.43
CA ALA A 155 17.28 0.95 8.76
C ALA A 155 17.00 2.09 9.76
N ALA A 156 16.50 1.78 10.97
CA ALA A 156 16.24 2.76 12.03
C ALA A 156 17.55 3.40 12.52
N GLN A 157 18.63 2.60 12.65
CA GLN A 157 19.95 3.12 12.99
C GLN A 157 20.46 4.11 11.94
N GLU A 158 20.24 3.82 10.65
CA GLU A 158 20.66 4.72 9.57
C GLU A 158 19.80 5.97 9.48
N ALA A 159 18.49 5.87 9.72
CA ALA A 159 17.61 7.03 9.83
C ALA A 159 18.01 7.93 11.01
N ALA A 160 18.27 7.36 12.19
CA ALA A 160 18.65 8.12 13.38
C ALA A 160 19.98 8.87 13.24
N ARG A 161 20.90 8.41 12.37
CA ARG A 161 22.15 9.13 12.06
C ARG A 161 21.95 10.38 11.23
N ARG A 162 20.84 10.49 10.50
CA ARG A 162 20.59 11.57 9.53
C ARG A 162 19.91 12.78 10.15
N PHE A 163 19.33 12.66 11.35
CA PHE A 163 18.50 13.70 11.95
C PHE A 163 18.83 13.97 13.41
N ASP A 164 19.14 15.24 13.69
CA ASP A 164 19.29 15.76 15.05
C ASP A 164 18.03 16.48 15.55
N THR A 165 17.15 16.92 14.64
CA THR A 165 15.89 17.61 14.96
C THR A 165 14.78 17.23 13.99
N LEU A 166 13.54 17.18 14.48
CA LEU A 166 12.34 16.86 13.70
C LEU A 166 11.44 18.10 13.54
N PRO A 167 10.53 18.12 12.54
CA PRO A 167 9.57 19.21 12.39
C PRO A 167 8.72 19.41 13.64
N PHE A 168 8.43 20.67 13.94
CA PHE A 168 7.55 21.03 15.05
C PHE A 168 6.17 20.38 14.92
N GLY A 169 5.61 19.95 16.05
CA GLY A 169 4.26 19.36 16.09
C GLY A 169 4.20 17.88 15.77
N THR A 170 5.31 17.21 15.46
CA THR A 170 5.34 15.75 15.21
C THR A 170 5.58 14.90 16.45
N GLY A 171 5.89 15.52 17.60
CA GLY A 171 6.35 14.85 18.82
C GLY A 171 5.38 13.84 19.44
N SER A 172 4.08 13.92 19.11
CA SER A 172 3.05 13.01 19.62
C SER A 172 2.98 11.67 18.90
N ILE A 173 3.62 11.51 17.73
CA ILE A 173 3.63 10.22 17.04
C ILE A 173 4.43 9.20 17.84
N ARG A 174 3.74 8.11 18.19
CA ARG A 174 4.26 6.95 18.91
C ARG A 174 3.54 5.70 18.45
N ALA A 175 4.28 4.61 18.29
CA ALA A 175 3.72 3.28 18.11
C ALA A 175 3.12 2.80 19.45
N GLY A 176 1.99 2.12 19.39
CA GLY A 176 1.25 1.68 20.58
C GLY A 176 1.68 0.31 21.10
N HIS A 177 2.09 -0.59 20.21
CA HIS A 177 2.30 -2.01 20.51
C HIS A 177 3.75 -2.46 20.31
N SER A 178 4.41 -1.95 19.28
CA SER A 178 5.78 -2.34 18.93
C SER A 178 6.76 -1.19 19.06
N VAL A 179 7.87 -1.41 19.77
CA VAL A 179 8.97 -0.45 19.85
C VAL A 179 10.17 -1.01 19.10
N ILE A 180 10.62 -0.30 18.07
CA ILE A 180 11.83 -0.64 17.32
C ILE A 180 13.02 0.13 17.85
N ALA A 181 14.19 -0.52 17.89
CA ALA A 181 15.46 0.10 18.30
C ALA A 181 15.33 1.00 19.56
N PRO A 182 14.91 0.46 20.71
CA PRO A 182 14.65 1.23 21.94
C PRO A 182 15.89 1.97 22.47
N GLN A 183 17.09 1.56 22.06
CA GLN A 183 18.36 2.19 22.40
C GLN A 183 18.60 3.56 21.73
N LEU A 184 17.82 3.92 20.70
CA LEU A 184 17.98 5.19 19.98
C LEU A 184 17.34 6.37 20.74
N SER A 185 17.76 7.60 20.41
CA SER A 185 17.33 8.83 21.10
C SER A 185 15.81 9.04 21.04
N GLU A 186 15.22 9.48 22.15
CA GLU A 186 13.80 9.85 22.22
C GLU A 186 13.43 11.04 21.32
N GLN A 187 14.42 11.86 20.92
CA GLN A 187 14.20 13.01 20.04
C GLN A 187 13.83 12.60 18.61
N VAL A 188 14.36 11.46 18.14
CA VAL A 188 14.05 10.91 16.80
C VAL A 188 12.92 9.89 16.84
N ARG A 189 12.40 9.56 18.02
CA ARG A 189 11.37 8.54 18.21
C ARG A 189 10.12 8.72 17.34
N PRO A 190 9.56 9.94 17.14
CA PRO A 190 8.43 10.11 16.23
C PRO A 190 8.73 9.65 14.80
N LEU A 191 9.94 9.92 14.28
CA LEU A 191 10.36 9.51 12.95
C LEU A 191 10.44 7.99 12.85
N LEU A 192 11.02 7.34 13.85
CA LEU A 192 11.18 5.88 13.88
C LEU A 192 9.84 5.16 14.03
N ASP A 193 8.94 5.72 14.84
CA ASP A 193 7.65 5.12 15.13
C ASP A 193 6.61 5.36 14.01
N ALA A 194 6.81 6.36 13.14
CA ALA A 194 5.87 6.68 12.07
C ALA A 194 5.46 5.47 11.18
N PRO A 195 6.39 4.71 10.56
CA PRO A 195 6.01 3.54 9.78
C PRO A 195 5.38 2.42 10.64
N VAL A 196 5.77 2.30 11.91
CA VAL A 196 5.24 1.29 12.84
C VAL A 196 3.80 1.61 13.26
N LYS A 197 3.52 2.88 13.61
CA LYS A 197 2.16 3.35 13.94
C LYS A 197 1.21 3.15 12.76
N VAL A 198 1.70 3.35 11.53
CA VAL A 198 0.93 3.11 10.30
C VAL A 198 0.68 1.62 10.11
N ALA A 199 1.71 0.78 10.29
CA ALA A 199 1.57 -0.66 10.24
C ALA A 199 0.53 -1.18 11.25
N GLU A 200 0.59 -0.73 12.50
CA GLU A 200 -0.38 -1.07 13.55
C GLU A 200 -1.82 -0.68 13.15
N ALA A 201 -2.01 0.52 12.60
CA ALA A 201 -3.32 0.98 12.16
C ALA A 201 -3.86 0.18 10.97
N VAL A 202 -3.05 -0.06 9.93
CA VAL A 202 -3.53 -0.79 8.75
C VAL A 202 -3.75 -2.28 9.02
N CYS A 203 -3.01 -2.86 9.97
CA CYS A 203 -3.21 -4.23 10.46
C CYS A 203 -4.33 -4.33 11.52
N GLY A 204 -4.94 -3.22 11.92
CA GLY A 204 -6.07 -3.20 12.85
C GLY A 204 -5.72 -3.40 14.33
N LEU A 205 -4.45 -3.26 14.73
CA LEU A 205 -4.07 -3.20 16.16
C LEU A 205 -4.44 -1.88 16.81
N GLU A 206 -4.42 -0.81 16.04
CA GLU A 206 -4.77 0.54 16.46
C GLU A 206 -5.93 1.08 15.62
N PRO A 207 -6.74 2.01 16.14
CA PRO A 207 -7.68 2.77 15.33
C PRO A 207 -6.97 3.50 14.18
N LYS A 208 -7.73 3.81 13.12
CA LYS A 208 -7.24 4.69 12.04
C LYS A 208 -6.71 6.00 12.64
N PRO A 209 -5.54 6.51 12.20
CA PRO A 209 -5.02 7.77 12.69
C PRO A 209 -6.06 8.89 12.54
N SER A 210 -6.15 9.73 13.57
CA SER A 210 -6.92 10.98 13.49
C SER A 210 -6.36 11.89 12.40
N MET A 211 -7.13 12.88 11.95
CA MET A 211 -6.66 13.82 10.93
C MET A 211 -5.36 14.52 11.34
N ASN A 212 -5.21 14.86 12.63
CA ASN A 212 -3.98 15.48 13.13
C ASN A 212 -2.78 14.51 13.08
N GLU A 213 -2.96 13.27 13.51
CA GLU A 213 -1.90 12.25 13.39
C GLU A 213 -1.56 11.97 11.93
N PHE A 214 -2.53 11.97 11.03
CA PHE A 214 -2.30 11.80 9.60
C PHE A 214 -1.41 12.91 9.03
N LEU A 215 -1.66 14.17 9.40
CA LEU A 215 -0.80 15.30 9.01
C LEU A 215 0.61 15.20 9.59
N GLN A 216 0.75 14.73 10.83
CA GLN A 216 2.05 14.50 11.46
C GLN A 216 2.82 13.37 10.78
N LEU A 217 2.16 12.25 10.46
CA LEU A 217 2.74 11.13 9.72
C LEU A 217 3.17 11.56 8.31
N PHE A 218 2.35 12.36 7.63
CA PHE A 218 2.71 12.95 6.35
C PHE A 218 3.96 13.83 6.47
N ALA A 219 4.03 14.70 7.47
CA ALA A 219 5.19 15.55 7.70
C ALA A 219 6.46 14.72 8.00
N LEU A 220 6.35 13.64 8.76
CA LEU A 220 7.47 12.73 9.07
C LEU A 220 7.93 11.95 7.83
N ARG A 221 7.01 11.48 6.99
CA ARG A 221 7.36 10.88 5.69
C ARG A 221 8.03 11.89 4.76
N ALA A 222 7.61 13.15 4.76
CA ALA A 222 8.23 14.19 3.94
C ALA A 222 9.67 14.54 4.37
N VAL A 223 10.01 14.36 5.65
CA VAL A 223 11.36 14.55 6.18
C VAL A 223 12.32 13.48 5.67
N ASP A 224 11.87 12.23 5.68
CA ASP A 224 12.67 11.09 5.23
C ASP A 224 11.80 10.04 4.52
N PRO A 225 11.48 10.26 3.23
CA PRO A 225 10.63 9.34 2.50
C PRO A 225 11.29 7.98 2.32
N VAL A 226 12.62 7.94 2.20
CA VAL A 226 13.39 6.70 2.06
C VAL A 226 13.23 5.83 3.31
N TRP A 227 13.44 6.39 4.50
CA TRP A 227 13.22 5.64 5.75
C TRP A 227 11.80 5.11 5.83
N PHE A 228 10.80 5.97 5.63
CA PHE A 228 9.41 5.59 5.78
C PHE A 228 9.02 4.47 4.81
N ASP A 229 9.35 4.64 3.52
CA ASP A 229 8.92 3.74 2.45
C ASP A 229 9.65 2.39 2.50
N GLU A 230 10.92 2.36 2.92
CA GLU A 230 11.66 1.11 3.13
C GLU A 230 11.26 0.38 4.41
N ALA A 231 10.94 1.12 5.48
CA ALA A 231 10.58 0.55 6.77
C ALA A 231 9.17 -0.01 6.79
N LEU A 232 8.21 0.64 6.13
CA LEU A 232 6.79 0.28 6.22
C LEU A 232 6.51 -1.21 5.87
N PRO A 233 7.05 -1.78 4.78
CA PRO A 233 6.84 -3.20 4.49
C PRO A 233 7.30 -4.13 5.61
N ALA A 234 8.44 -3.83 6.23
CA ALA A 234 8.97 -4.62 7.34
C ALA A 234 8.13 -4.41 8.61
N ALA A 235 7.67 -3.19 8.87
CA ALA A 235 6.80 -2.87 10.00
C ALA A 235 5.47 -3.62 9.92
N ILE A 236 4.85 -3.70 8.72
CA ILE A 236 3.64 -4.50 8.50
C ILE A 236 3.88 -5.97 8.79
N MET A 237 4.95 -6.55 8.25
CA MET A 237 5.27 -7.97 8.48
C MET A 237 5.51 -8.28 9.97
N MET A 238 6.29 -7.44 10.67
CA MET A 238 6.49 -7.56 12.12
C MET A 238 5.16 -7.46 12.89
N THR A 239 4.28 -6.54 12.49
CA THR A 239 2.96 -6.36 13.12
C THR A 239 2.07 -7.58 12.94
N MET A 240 2.05 -8.17 11.74
CA MET A 240 1.28 -9.38 11.43
C MET A 240 1.82 -10.62 12.16
N GLU A 241 3.14 -10.75 12.31
CA GLU A 241 3.78 -11.82 13.09
C GLU A 241 3.42 -11.73 14.59
N THR A 242 3.19 -10.54 15.11
CA THR A 242 2.81 -10.32 16.51
C THR A 242 1.34 -10.69 16.80
N GLN A 243 0.50 -10.78 15.77
CA GLN A 243 -0.91 -11.21 15.88
C GLN A 243 -1.11 -12.73 15.78
N SER A 244 -0.11 -13.46 15.30
CA SER A 244 -0.18 -14.91 15.02
C SER A 244 0.13 -15.75 16.26
#